data_AF-A0A9D7ULQ9-F1
#
_entry.id   AF-A0A9D7ULQ9-F1
#
_cell.length_a   1.000
_cell.length_b   1.000
_cell.length_c   1.000
_cell.angle_alpha   90.00
_cell.angle_beta   90.00
_cell.angle_gamma   90.00
#
_symmetry.space_group_name_H-M   'P 1'
#
loop_
_entity.id
_entity.type
_entity.pdbx_description
1 polymer ?
#
loop_
_entity_poly.entity_id
_entity_poly.type
_entity_poly.pdbx_seq_one_letter_code
_entity_poly.pdbx_strand_id
1 'polypeptide(L)'
;MAGYAAIFDAPDRGGDIVRKGAFARAAQAGLPLLWQHDTSRRIGFVESLREDERGLRVIAQIDDEATPVCAGAGLSFGYRIRAMDMGTYRELTDLDLIEVSVVTHPMQPLARVLAVEN
;
A
#
# COMPACT_ATOMS: atom_id res chain seq x y z
N MET A 1 -9.14 -3.35 9.22
CA MET A 1 -8.44 -4.31 8.33
C MET A 1 -6.93 -4.16 8.46
N ALA A 2 -6.17 -5.23 8.23
CA ALA A 2 -4.71 -5.24 8.29
C ALA A 2 -4.11 -6.01 7.12
N GLY A 3 -2.97 -5.55 6.59
CA GLY A 3 -2.29 -6.19 5.46
C GLY A 3 -0.95 -5.56 5.12
N TYR A 4 -0.42 -5.90 3.94
CA TYR A 4 0.79 -5.27 3.37
C TYR A 4 0.43 -4.52 2.09
N ALA A 5 0.71 -3.21 2.04
CA ALA A 5 0.50 -2.39 0.84
C ALA A 5 1.72 -2.45 -0.10
N ALA A 6 2.91 -2.66 0.44
CA ALA A 6 4.13 -2.87 -0.33
C ALA A 6 4.90 -4.08 0.21
N ILE A 7 5.67 -4.73 -0.66
CA ILE A 7 6.61 -5.80 -0.31
C ILE A 7 7.99 -5.35 -0.77
N PHE A 8 8.97 -5.48 0.12
CA PHE A 8 10.32 -5.03 -0.18
C PHE A 8 11.09 -6.04 -1.02
N ASP A 9 12.06 -5.52 -1.78
CA ASP A 9 13.09 -6.29 -2.48
C ASP A 9 12.53 -7.35 -3.47
N ALA A 10 11.29 -7.14 -3.93
CA ALA A 10 10.62 -7.98 -4.91
C ALA A 10 10.06 -7.11 -6.05
N PRO A 11 10.35 -7.45 -7.32
CA PRO A 11 9.80 -6.71 -8.44
C PRO A 11 8.28 -6.85 -8.49
N ASP A 12 7.60 -5.74 -8.73
CA ASP A 12 6.19 -5.73 -9.05
C ASP A 12 5.94 -6.01 -10.55
N ARG A 13 4.68 -6.02 -10.96
CA ARG A 13 4.29 -6.23 -12.37
C ARG A 13 4.76 -5.12 -13.32
N GLY A 14 5.08 -3.93 -12.80
CA GLY A 14 5.64 -2.81 -13.57
C GLY A 14 7.17 -2.85 -13.67
N GLY A 15 7.84 -3.74 -12.92
CA GLY A 15 9.30 -3.81 -12.85
C GLY A 15 9.91 -2.90 -11.79
N ASP A 16 9.11 -2.34 -10.88
CA ASP A 16 9.60 -1.56 -9.76
C ASP A 16 9.93 -2.45 -8.56
N ILE A 17 11.01 -2.11 -7.85
CA ILE A 17 11.35 -2.71 -6.57
C ILE A 17 11.26 -1.62 -5.50
N VAL A 18 10.43 -1.81 -4.48
CA VAL A 18 10.43 -0.94 -3.31
C VAL A 18 11.50 -1.41 -2.35
N ARG A 19 12.37 -0.50 -1.90
CA ARG A 19 13.44 -0.81 -0.95
C ARG A 19 12.99 -0.52 0.47
N LYS A 20 13.50 -1.29 1.43
CA LYS A 20 13.30 -1.01 2.86
C LYS A 20 13.82 0.39 3.20
N GLY A 21 13.05 1.16 3.95
CA GLY A 21 13.37 2.56 4.26
C GLY A 21 12.78 3.56 3.26
N ALA A 22 12.21 3.09 2.13
CA ALA A 22 11.58 3.97 1.16
C ALA A 22 10.41 4.78 1.73
N PHE A 23 9.80 4.32 2.83
CA PHE A 23 8.69 5.00 3.49
C PHE A 23 9.12 5.75 4.76
N ALA A 24 10.41 5.87 5.06
CA ALA A 24 10.91 6.50 6.29
C ALA A 24 10.40 7.94 6.49
N ARG A 25 10.03 8.63 5.40
CA ARG A 25 9.51 10.01 5.39
C ARG A 25 8.01 10.11 5.09
N ALA A 26 7.38 9.02 4.69
CA ALA A 26 5.96 9.04 4.34
C ALA A 26 5.12 9.39 5.57
N ALA A 27 4.17 10.32 5.40
CA ALA A 27 3.32 10.77 6.49
C ALA A 27 2.44 9.62 7.04
N GLN A 28 2.35 9.54 8.37
CA GLN A 28 1.61 8.52 9.13
C GLN A 28 0.19 8.97 9.51
N ALA A 29 -0.73 8.00 9.53
CA ALA A 29 -2.14 8.08 9.95
C ALA A 29 -3.02 9.11 9.21
N GLY A 30 -4.25 8.73 8.90
CA GLY A 30 -5.23 9.59 8.24
C GLY A 30 -5.13 9.66 6.71
N LEU A 31 -4.24 8.88 6.08
CA LEU A 31 -4.29 8.69 4.63
C LEU A 31 -5.62 8.02 4.25
N PRO A 32 -6.23 8.41 3.12
CA PRO A 32 -7.47 7.77 2.69
C PRO A 32 -7.21 6.31 2.31
N LEU A 33 -8.13 5.45 2.73
CA LEU A 33 -8.28 4.12 2.17
C LEU A 33 -9.29 4.22 1.02
N LEU A 34 -8.87 3.95 -0.21
CA LEU A 34 -9.70 4.05 -1.41
C LEU A 34 -10.10 2.69 -1.97
N TRP A 35 -11.13 2.67 -2.80
CA TRP A 35 -11.47 1.53 -3.65
C TRP A 35 -10.92 1.76 -5.07
N GLN A 36 -10.07 0.85 -5.56
CA GLN A 36 -9.54 0.86 -6.93
C GLN A 36 -8.86 2.18 -7.34
N HIS A 37 -8.15 2.85 -6.42
CA HIS A 37 -7.53 4.17 -6.64
C HIS A 37 -8.53 5.29 -7.01
N ASP A 38 -9.84 5.07 -6.86
CA ASP A 38 -10.84 6.07 -7.16
C ASP A 38 -10.97 7.07 -6.01
N THR A 39 -10.46 8.29 -6.23
CA THR A 39 -10.49 9.39 -5.25
C THR A 39 -11.90 9.83 -4.85
N SER A 40 -12.93 9.48 -5.63
CA SER A 40 -14.34 9.71 -5.28
C SER A 40 -14.94 8.60 -4.41
N ARG A 41 -14.23 7.46 -4.26
CA ARG A 41 -14.66 6.28 -3.51
C ARG A 41 -13.69 5.96 -2.37
N ARG A 42 -13.69 6.82 -1.36
CA ARG A 42 -13.07 6.53 -0.06
C ARG A 42 -13.93 5.51 0.69
N ILE A 43 -13.29 4.48 1.25
CA ILE A 43 -13.93 3.42 2.03
C ILE A 43 -13.41 3.33 3.47
N GLY A 44 -12.49 4.22 3.83
CA GLY A 44 -11.91 4.27 5.17
C GLY A 44 -10.70 5.17 5.28
N PHE A 45 -9.92 4.95 6.34
CA PHE A 45 -8.67 5.65 6.60
C PHE A 45 -7.61 4.71 7.16
N VAL A 46 -6.37 4.95 6.77
CA VAL A 46 -5.20 4.28 7.32
C VAL A 46 -4.94 4.79 8.74
N GLU A 47 -5.01 3.90 9.72
CA GLU A 47 -4.73 4.21 11.12
C GLU A 47 -3.24 4.15 11.41
N SER A 48 -2.53 3.18 10.82
CA SER A 48 -1.09 3.06 10.97
C SER A 48 -0.39 2.46 9.76
N LEU A 49 0.84 2.92 9.57
CA LEU A 49 1.80 2.44 8.60
C LEU A 49 3.09 2.10 9.33
N ARG A 50 3.63 0.91 9.09
CA ARG A 50 4.90 0.50 9.68
C ARG A 50 5.69 -0.37 8.71
N GLU A 51 6.94 0.01 8.47
CA GLU A 51 7.87 -0.88 7.79
C GLU A 51 8.33 -2.00 8.74
N ASP A 52 8.42 -3.21 8.21
CA ASP A 52 9.09 -4.33 8.86
C ASP A 52 10.10 -4.99 7.90
N GLU A 53 10.52 -6.22 8.18
CA GLU A 53 11.45 -6.95 7.32
C GLU A 53 10.83 -7.35 5.98
N ARG A 54 9.51 -7.50 5.91
CA ARG A 54 8.79 -7.96 4.73
C ARG A 54 8.34 -6.80 3.84
N GLY A 55 7.85 -5.72 4.42
CA GLY A 55 7.22 -4.66 3.64
C GLY A 55 6.62 -3.54 4.47
N LEU A 56 5.73 -2.78 3.83
CA LEU A 56 4.93 -1.76 4.49
C LEU A 56 3.62 -2.38 5.00
N ARG A 57 3.58 -2.67 6.29
CA ARG A 57 2.38 -3.13 6.99
C ARG A 57 1.43 -1.97 7.22
N VAL A 58 0.15 -2.21 6.97
CA VAL A 58 -0.94 -1.24 7.07
C VAL A 58 -2.02 -1.76 8.01
N ILE A 59 -2.52 -0.89 8.88
CA ILE A 59 -3.80 -1.06 9.58
C ILE A 59 -4.70 0.10 9.16
N ALA A 60 -5.93 -0.21 8.77
CA ALA A 60 -6.92 0.79 8.37
C ALA A 60 -8.29 0.49 8.96
N GLN A 61 -8.98 1.55 9.36
CA GLN A 61 -10.40 1.51 9.67
C GLN A 61 -11.19 1.59 8.37
N ILE A 62 -12.20 0.74 8.22
CA ILE A 62 -13.17 0.80 7.13
C ILE A 62 -14.39 1.54 7.67
N ASP A 63 -14.84 2.58 6.96
CA ASP A 63 -16.04 3.36 7.30
C ASP A 63 -17.17 3.24 6.27
N ASP A 64 -16.95 2.48 5.18
CA ASP A 64 -17.96 2.10 4.19
C ASP A 64 -18.34 0.63 4.32
N GLU A 65 -19.48 0.36 4.98
CA GLU A 65 -20.01 -0.99 5.17
C GLU A 65 -20.51 -1.64 3.86
N ALA A 66 -20.77 -0.87 2.80
CA ALA A 66 -21.28 -1.41 1.54
C ALA A 66 -20.19 -2.04 0.67
N THR A 67 -18.93 -1.64 0.87
CA THR A 67 -17.81 -2.16 0.09
C THR A 67 -17.26 -3.46 0.73
N PRO A 68 -17.34 -4.62 0.05
CA PRO A 68 -16.88 -5.87 0.62
C PRO A 68 -15.35 -5.96 0.59
N VAL A 69 -14.72 -5.75 1.74
CA VAL A 69 -13.29 -5.99 1.94
C VAL A 69 -13.11 -7.31 2.67
N CYS A 70 -12.29 -8.21 2.12
CA CYS A 70 -12.03 -9.52 2.71
C CYS A 70 -10.52 -9.83 2.75
N ALA A 71 -10.13 -10.79 3.59
CA ALA A 71 -8.78 -11.33 3.56
C ALA A 71 -8.48 -11.93 2.17
N GLY A 72 -7.28 -11.68 1.66
CA GLY A 72 -6.87 -12.04 0.30
C GLY A 72 -7.15 -10.98 -0.75
N ALA A 73 -7.96 -9.95 -0.46
CA ALA A 73 -8.11 -8.80 -1.36
C ALA A 73 -6.75 -8.13 -1.61
N GLY A 74 -6.57 -7.57 -2.81
CA GLY A 74 -5.33 -6.86 -3.16
C GLY A 74 -5.21 -5.53 -2.43
N LEU A 75 -3.97 -5.17 -2.08
CA LEU A 75 -3.62 -3.83 -1.63
C LEU A 75 -2.66 -3.19 -2.62
N SER A 76 -2.82 -1.88 -2.79
CA SER A 76 -1.95 -1.02 -3.57
C SER A 76 -1.83 0.33 -2.87
N PHE A 77 -0.98 1.20 -3.38
CA PHE A 77 -0.78 2.53 -2.82
C PHE A 77 -0.45 3.53 -3.91
N GLY A 78 -0.93 4.75 -3.72
CA GLY A 78 -0.61 5.90 -4.54
C GLY A 78 0.57 6.63 -3.91
N TYR A 79 1.55 7.02 -4.73
CA TYR A 79 2.78 7.61 -4.23
C TYR A 79 3.37 8.65 -5.17
N ARG A 80 4.30 9.44 -4.64
CA ARG A 80 5.22 10.28 -5.41
C ARG A 80 6.65 9.85 -5.13
N ILE A 81 7.43 9.65 -6.18
CA ILE A 81 8.84 9.28 -6.05
C ILE A 81 9.67 10.50 -5.70
N ARG A 82 10.50 10.38 -4.66
CA ARG A 82 11.44 11.40 -4.21
C ARG A 82 12.87 11.03 -4.57
N ALA A 83 13.22 9.77 -4.44
CA ALA A 83 14.48 9.21 -4.89
C ALA A 83 14.26 7.80 -5.45
N MET A 84 15.05 7.48 -6.46
CA MET A 84 15.12 6.15 -7.05
C MET A 84 16.52 5.91 -7.59
N ASP A 85 16.89 4.64 -7.69
CA ASP A 85 18.06 4.19 -8.42
C ASP A 85 17.61 3.45 -9.69
N MET A 86 18.37 3.63 -10.78
CA MET A 86 18.10 2.98 -12.05
C MET A 86 19.17 1.93 -12.33
N GLY A 87 18.76 0.66 -12.36
CA GLY A 87 19.61 -0.47 -12.71
C GLY A 87 18.89 -1.43 -13.65
N THR A 88 19.00 -2.73 -13.39
CA THR A 88 18.16 -3.74 -14.07
C THR A 88 16.67 -3.52 -13.78
N TYR A 89 16.37 -3.06 -12.57
CA TYR A 89 15.05 -2.61 -12.14
C TYR A 89 15.11 -1.13 -11.75
N ARG A 90 13.94 -0.48 -11.73
CA ARG A 90 13.80 0.81 -11.08
C ARG A 90 13.57 0.57 -9.58
N GLU A 91 14.56 0.93 -8.77
CA GLU A 91 14.51 0.75 -7.32
C GLU A 91 14.03 2.02 -6.65
N LEU A 92 12.88 1.96 -5.97
CA LEU A 92 12.26 3.08 -5.27
C LEU A 92 12.83 3.15 -3.85
N THR A 93 13.55 4.24 -3.53
CA THR A 93 14.34 4.38 -2.29
C THR A 93 13.86 5.51 -1.38
N ASP A 94 13.04 6.45 -1.87
CA ASP A 94 12.34 7.45 -1.06
C ASP A 94 11.00 7.79 -1.73
N LEU A 95 9.90 7.60 -1.00
CA LEU A 95 8.52 7.74 -1.47
C LEU A 95 7.68 8.57 -0.49
N ASP A 96 6.90 9.50 -1.05
CA ASP A 96 5.77 10.10 -0.33
C ASP A 96 4.52 9.26 -0.62
N LEU A 97 3.82 8.77 0.42
CA LEU A 97 2.50 8.14 0.26
C LEU A 97 1.40 9.19 0.10
N ILE A 98 0.43 8.87 -0.76
CA ILE A 98 -0.75 9.70 -1.03
C ILE A 98 -2.02 8.98 -0.53
N GLU A 99 -2.12 7.67 -0.74
CA GLU A 99 -3.28 6.85 -0.38
C GLU A 99 -2.91 5.37 -0.32
N VAL A 100 -3.76 4.58 0.32
CA VAL A 100 -3.75 3.11 0.20
C VAL A 100 -5.08 2.69 -0.42
N SER A 101 -5.06 1.70 -1.32
CA SER A 101 -6.24 1.24 -2.03
C SER A 101 -6.46 -0.26 -1.85
N VAL A 102 -7.72 -0.66 -1.67
CA VAL A 102 -8.14 -2.04 -1.94
C VAL A 102 -8.39 -2.19 -3.44
N VAL A 103 -7.73 -3.17 -4.05
CA VAL A 103 -7.72 -3.37 -5.51
C VAL A 103 -7.98 -4.82 -5.87
N THR A 104 -8.54 -5.06 -7.06
CA THR A 104 -8.72 -6.42 -7.58
C THR A 104 -7.36 -7.03 -7.98
N HIS A 105 -6.53 -6.23 -8.63
CA HIS A 105 -5.25 -6.66 -9.20
C HIS A 105 -4.12 -5.72 -8.75
N PRO A 106 -3.44 -6.02 -7.63
CA PRO A 106 -2.32 -5.21 -7.20
C PRO A 106 -1.14 -5.37 -8.15
N MET A 107 -0.32 -4.32 -8.29
CA MET A 107 0.93 -4.41 -9.04
C MET A 107 1.90 -5.36 -8.36
N GLN A 108 1.97 -5.34 -7.02
CA GLN A 108 2.72 -6.30 -6.22
C GLN A 108 1.81 -7.49 -5.83
N PRO A 109 1.97 -8.69 -6.40
CA PRO A 109 1.04 -9.82 -6.18
C PRO A 109 0.91 -10.26 -4.72
N LEU A 110 1.93 -10.00 -3.89
CA LEU A 110 1.97 -10.35 -2.48
C LEU A 110 1.44 -9.24 -1.55
N ALA A 111 1.09 -8.07 -2.09
CA ALA A 111 0.44 -6.99 -1.34
C ALA A 111 -1.05 -7.32 -1.16
N ARG A 112 -1.41 -7.77 0.04
CA ARG A 112 -2.73 -8.35 0.35
C ARG A 112 -3.25 -7.89 1.70
N VAL A 113 -4.57 -7.79 1.78
CA VAL A 113 -5.30 -7.79 3.05
C VAL A 113 -5.10 -9.16 3.69
N LEU A 114 -4.63 -9.19 4.94
CA LEU A 114 -4.39 -10.41 5.70
C LEU A 114 -5.52 -10.69 6.68
N ALA A 115 -6.14 -9.66 7.23
CA ALA A 115 -7.25 -9.78 8.17
C ALA A 115 -8.23 -8.61 8.03
N VAL A 116 -9.51 -8.90 8.26
CA VAL A 116 -10.57 -7.93 8.40
C VAL A 116 -11.24 -8.24 9.74
N GLU A 117 -11.28 -7.26 10.63
CA GLU A 117 -11.98 -7.36 11.91
C GLU A 117 -13.36 -6.74 11.71
N ASN A 118 -14.39 -7.42 12.23
CA ASN A 118 -15.78 -6.97 12.25
C ASN A 118 -16.07 -6.24 13.56
#